data_AF-A0A538U8Y3-F1
#
_entry.id   AF-A0A538U8Y3-F1
#
_cell.length_a   1.000
_cell.length_b   1.000
_cell.length_c   1.000
_cell.angle_alpha   90.00
_cell.angle_beta   90.00
_cell.angle_gamma   90.00
#
_symmetry.space_group_name_H-M   'P 1'
#
loop_
_entity.id
_entity.type
_entity.pdbx_description
1 polymer ?
#
loop_
_entity_poly.entity_id
_entity_poly.type
_entity_poly.pdbx_seq_one_letter_code
_entity_poly.pdbx_strand_id
1 'polypeptide(L)'
;MSPARSALDRGERLRAPLLIALWILLGFEAAGGLVLFGASLVAGRRPGEALHVLLGAVLAAVYTVYQWRHWRRVSPFRARPDYVLGLIAALVTALTLVSGLVLGGVWWTARSSPRTMPAYPAVLSAVHNIGSMLLIAFVGAHLGAAVRRDPAARRPSSARRAPGSGG
;
A
#
# COMPACT_ATOMS: atom_id res chain seq x y z
N MET A 1 -23.53 -8.06 -21.16
CA MET A 1 -23.36 -7.87 -19.70
C MET A 1 -23.59 -6.40 -19.39
N SER A 2 -24.60 -6.04 -18.58
CA SER A 2 -25.01 -4.63 -18.42
C SER A 2 -23.94 -3.80 -17.66
N PRO A 3 -23.59 -2.60 -18.13
CA PRO A 3 -22.56 -1.74 -17.51
C PRO A 3 -22.87 -1.42 -16.03
N ALA A 4 -24.15 -1.39 -15.65
CA ALA A 4 -24.56 -1.18 -14.26
C ALA A 4 -24.13 -2.33 -13.32
N ARG A 5 -24.19 -3.60 -13.77
CA ARG A 5 -23.74 -4.75 -12.97
C ARG A 5 -22.21 -4.74 -12.77
N SER A 6 -21.46 -4.35 -13.81
CA SER A 6 -19.99 -4.26 -13.72
C SER A 6 -19.48 -3.14 -12.80
N ALA A 7 -20.27 -2.08 -12.60
CA ALA A 7 -19.94 -0.98 -11.70
C ALA A 7 -20.22 -1.34 -10.23
N LEU A 8 -21.34 -2.02 -9.95
CA LEU A 8 -21.67 -2.52 -8.61
C LEU A 8 -20.66 -3.56 -8.12
N ASP A 9 -20.30 -4.51 -8.98
CA ASP A 9 -19.31 -5.55 -8.70
C ASP A 9 -17.89 -4.98 -8.46
N ARG A 10 -17.57 -3.82 -9.08
CA ARG A 10 -16.34 -3.06 -8.82
C ARG A 10 -16.39 -2.31 -7.49
N GLY A 11 -17.51 -1.68 -7.16
CA GLY A 11 -17.71 -0.95 -5.90
C GLY A 11 -17.64 -1.87 -4.68
N GLU A 12 -18.20 -3.07 -4.77
CA GLU A 12 -18.08 -4.09 -3.72
C GLU A 12 -16.63 -4.58 -3.54
N ARG A 13 -15.89 -4.73 -4.64
CA ARG A 13 -14.45 -5.07 -4.61
C ARG A 13 -13.60 -3.99 -3.94
N LEU A 14 -13.90 -2.72 -4.16
CA LEU A 14 -13.21 -1.60 -3.52
C LEU A 14 -13.48 -1.51 -2.01
N ARG A 15 -14.64 -2.03 -1.57
CA ARG A 15 -15.03 -2.13 -0.16
C ARG A 15 -14.63 -3.45 0.48
N ALA A 16 -13.90 -4.31 -0.24
CA ALA A 16 -13.45 -5.57 0.33
C ALA A 16 -12.59 -5.29 1.59
N PRO A 17 -12.90 -5.90 2.74
CA PRO A 17 -12.27 -5.56 4.01
C PRO A 17 -10.75 -5.69 3.98
N LEU A 18 -10.23 -6.68 3.23
CA LEU A 18 -8.79 -6.88 3.05
C LEU A 18 -8.11 -5.72 2.30
N LEU A 19 -8.79 -5.16 1.31
CA LEU A 19 -8.27 -4.02 0.55
C LEU A 19 -8.30 -2.75 1.41
N ILE A 20 -9.37 -2.54 2.18
CA ILE A 20 -9.47 -1.43 3.14
C ILE A 20 -8.34 -1.54 4.18
N ALA A 21 -8.14 -2.72 4.77
CA ALA A 21 -7.07 -2.95 5.74
C ALA A 21 -5.69 -2.65 5.12
N LEU A 22 -5.47 -3.09 3.87
CA LEU A 22 -4.23 -2.78 3.15
C LEU A 22 -4.02 -1.27 2.98
N TRP A 23 -5.06 -0.53 2.56
CA TRP A 23 -4.97 0.93 2.40
C TRP A 23 -4.68 1.65 3.70
N ILE A 24 -5.38 1.29 4.77
CA ILE A 24 -5.20 1.90 6.09
C ILE A 24 -3.79 1.65 6.59
N LEU A 25 -3.34 0.39 6.59
CA LEU A 25 -1.99 0.03 7.04
C LEU A 25 -0.91 0.70 6.20
N LEU A 26 -1.07 0.73 4.87
CA LEU A 26 -0.14 1.40 3.98
C LEU A 26 -0.06 2.91 4.24
N GLY A 27 -1.20 3.55 4.52
CA GLY A 27 -1.26 4.96 4.87
C GLY A 27 -0.55 5.26 6.19
N PHE A 28 -0.79 4.44 7.22
CA PHE A 28 -0.09 4.57 8.51
C PHE A 28 1.42 4.34 8.38
N GLU A 29 1.84 3.33 7.62
CA GLU A 29 3.26 3.03 7.40
C GLU A 29 3.97 4.14 6.61
N ALA A 30 3.33 4.68 5.56
CA ALA A 30 3.90 5.78 4.78
C ALA A 30 4.04 7.05 5.64
N ALA A 31 3.01 7.40 6.42
CA ALA A 31 3.05 8.55 7.31
C ALA A 31 4.07 8.37 8.45
N GLY A 32 4.05 7.20 9.11
CA GLY A 32 4.98 6.86 10.20
C GLY A 32 6.43 6.83 9.73
N GLY A 33 6.71 6.21 8.59
CA GLY A 33 8.04 6.22 7.97
C GLY A 33 8.52 7.61 7.62
N LEU A 34 7.65 8.49 7.10
CA LEU A 34 8.00 9.88 6.81
C LEU A 34 8.31 10.70 8.07
N VAL A 35 7.53 10.50 9.14
CA VAL A 35 7.78 11.14 10.45
C VAL A 35 9.10 10.66 11.04
N LEU A 36 9.39 9.35 11.00
CA LEU A 36 10.66 8.78 11.46
C LEU A 36 11.85 9.32 10.68
N PHE A 37 11.73 9.37 9.35
CA PHE A 37 12.77 9.92 8.48
C PHE A 37 13.03 11.40 8.80
N GLY A 38 11.97 12.21 8.86
CA GLY A 38 12.07 13.64 9.19
C GLY A 38 12.65 13.89 10.58
N ALA A 39 12.16 13.18 11.61
CA ALA A 39 12.66 13.30 12.98
C ALA A 39 14.13 12.87 13.09
N SER A 40 14.54 11.84 12.35
CA SER A 40 15.94 11.40 12.32
C SER A 40 16.84 12.45 11.67
N LEU A 41 16.39 13.13 10.63
CA LEU A 41 17.16 14.18 9.96
C LEU A 41 17.23 15.48 10.77
N VAL A 42 16.12 15.89 11.38
CA VAL A 42 15.99 17.21 12.04
C VAL A 42 16.46 17.16 13.49
N ALA A 43 16.16 16.09 14.22
CA ALA A 43 16.34 16.02 15.67
C ALA A 43 17.26 14.88 16.13
N GLY A 44 17.78 14.05 15.22
CA GLY A 44 18.58 12.87 15.56
C GLY A 44 17.84 11.84 16.42
N ARG A 45 16.51 11.93 16.50
CA ARG A 45 15.64 11.06 17.31
C ARG A 45 14.79 10.19 16.40
N ARG A 46 14.37 9.04 16.92
CA ARG A 46 13.55 8.07 16.19
C ARG A 46 12.31 7.67 17.01
N PRO A 47 11.38 8.62 17.23
CA PRO A 47 10.17 8.34 18.01
C PRO A 47 9.27 7.36 17.26
N GLY A 48 8.76 6.34 17.94
CA GLY A 48 7.77 5.42 17.34
C GLY A 48 8.36 4.31 16.45
N GLU A 49 9.67 4.05 16.49
CA GLU A 49 10.29 2.94 15.73
C GLU A 49 9.61 1.59 15.98
N ALA A 50 9.31 1.28 17.25
CA ALA A 50 8.67 0.01 17.60
C ALA A 50 7.28 -0.12 16.95
N LEU A 51 6.50 0.96 16.96
CA LEU A 51 5.18 0.99 16.33
C LEU A 51 5.30 0.79 14.81
N HIS A 52 6.25 1.45 14.17
CA HIS A 52 6.52 1.30 12.74
C HIS A 52 6.94 -0.13 12.37
N VAL A 53 7.84 -0.75 13.14
CA VAL A 53 8.24 -2.15 12.91
C VAL A 53 7.04 -3.10 13.03
N LEU A 54 6.20 -2.92 14.06
CA LEU A 54 5.02 -3.77 14.27
C LEU A 54 3.96 -3.58 13.18
N LEU A 55 3.65 -2.32 12.83
CA LEU A 55 2.70 -2.00 11.77
C LEU A 55 3.21 -2.49 10.40
N GLY A 56 4.50 -2.35 10.12
CA GLY A 56 5.14 -2.89 8.93
C GLY A 56 5.03 -4.42 8.83
N ALA A 57 5.19 -5.15 9.94
CA ALA A 57 5.01 -6.59 9.97
C ALA A 57 3.55 -7.01 9.71
N VAL A 58 2.59 -6.31 10.32
CA VAL A 58 1.16 -6.52 10.07
C VAL A 58 0.80 -6.22 8.61
N LEU A 59 1.32 -5.10 8.06
CA LEU A 59 1.15 -4.74 6.66
C LEU A 59 1.71 -5.84 5.74
N ALA A 60 2.89 -6.38 6.03
CA ALA A 60 3.48 -7.46 5.23
C ALA A 60 2.59 -8.71 5.18
N ALA A 61 2.01 -9.10 6.32
CA ALA A 61 1.09 -10.24 6.38
C ALA A 61 -0.19 -9.97 5.55
N VAL A 62 -0.82 -8.81 5.73
CA VAL A 62 -2.03 -8.41 4.99
C VAL A 62 -1.75 -8.32 3.49
N TYR A 63 -0.63 -7.72 3.11
CA TYR A 63 -0.19 -7.59 1.73
C TYR A 63 0.03 -8.95 1.06
N THR A 64 0.67 -9.89 1.77
CA THR A 64 0.92 -11.24 1.26
C THR A 64 -0.40 -11.96 0.98
N VAL A 65 -1.35 -11.92 1.92
CA VAL A 65 -2.69 -12.52 1.76
C VAL A 65 -3.44 -11.85 0.60
N TYR A 66 -3.35 -10.53 0.49
CA TYR A 66 -3.95 -9.76 -0.59
C TYR A 66 -3.39 -10.18 -1.95
N GLN A 67 -2.07 -10.20 -2.11
CA GLN A 67 -1.41 -10.57 -3.36
C GLN A 67 -1.71 -12.02 -3.74
N TRP A 68 -1.65 -12.96 -2.79
CA TRP A 68 -2.02 -14.35 -3.04
C TRP A 68 -3.45 -14.48 -3.60
N ARG A 69 -4.42 -13.83 -2.96
CA ARG A 69 -5.82 -13.81 -3.43
C ARG A 69 -6.00 -13.06 -4.75
N HIS A 70 -5.18 -12.05 -5.02
CA HIS A 70 -5.21 -11.29 -6.26
C HIS A 70 -4.72 -12.16 -7.43
N TRP A 71 -3.54 -12.75 -7.29
CA TRP A 71 -2.89 -13.55 -8.34
C TRP A 71 -3.67 -14.82 -8.66
N ARG A 72 -4.33 -15.45 -7.68
CA ARG A 72 -5.25 -16.58 -7.94
C ARG A 72 -6.45 -16.23 -8.81
N ARG A 73 -6.84 -14.96 -8.87
CA ARG A 73 -8.03 -14.49 -9.60
C ARG A 73 -7.69 -13.84 -10.94
N VAL A 74 -6.44 -13.44 -11.14
CA VAL A 74 -6.01 -12.68 -12.32
C VAL A 74 -5.18 -13.62 -13.21
N SER A 75 -5.78 -14.05 -14.33
CA SER A 75 -5.13 -14.80 -15.42
C SER A 75 -3.89 -14.05 -15.96
N PRO A 76 -2.81 -14.73 -16.36
CA PRO A 76 -1.53 -14.08 -16.63
C PRO A 76 -1.60 -13.09 -17.79
N PHE A 77 -0.95 -11.94 -17.56
CA PHE A 77 -0.51 -10.92 -18.51
C PHE A 77 -1.50 -10.49 -19.60
N ARG A 78 -2.23 -9.41 -19.33
CA ARG A 78 -2.74 -8.54 -20.41
C ARG A 78 -1.72 -7.42 -20.62
N ALA A 79 -1.18 -7.29 -21.82
CA ALA A 79 -0.27 -6.20 -22.21
C ALA A 79 -1.01 -4.85 -22.25
N ARG A 80 -1.39 -4.36 -21.07
CA ARG A 80 -2.01 -3.05 -20.85
C ARG A 80 -1.12 -2.27 -19.88
N PRO A 81 -0.87 -0.98 -20.13
CA PRO A 81 0.05 -0.17 -19.33
C PRO A 81 -0.29 -0.15 -17.84
N ASP A 82 -1.56 -0.36 -17.48
CA ASP A 82 -2.00 -0.34 -16.07
C ASP A 82 -1.70 -1.62 -15.33
N TYR A 83 -1.64 -2.74 -16.05
CA TYR A 83 -1.16 -4.00 -15.51
C TYR A 83 0.34 -3.90 -15.24
N VAL A 84 1.09 -3.24 -16.13
CA VAL A 84 2.51 -2.96 -15.93
C VAL A 84 2.71 -2.06 -14.71
N LEU A 85 1.95 -0.96 -14.59
CA LEU A 85 2.03 -0.07 -13.44
C LEU A 85 1.65 -0.78 -12.12
N GLY A 86 0.60 -1.62 -12.15
CA GLY A 86 0.20 -2.43 -11.00
C GLY A 86 1.25 -3.47 -10.60
N LEU A 87 1.91 -4.10 -11.58
CA LEU A 87 2.98 -5.06 -11.34
C LEU A 87 4.22 -4.37 -10.75
N ILE A 88 4.64 -3.21 -11.30
CA ILE A 88 5.74 -2.42 -10.75
C ILE A 88 5.42 -2.01 -9.31
N ALA A 89 4.22 -1.48 -9.05
CA ALA A 89 3.80 -1.10 -7.69
C ALA A 89 3.82 -2.31 -6.74
N ALA A 90 3.38 -3.49 -7.20
CA ALA A 90 3.42 -4.71 -6.41
C ALA A 90 4.85 -5.18 -6.09
N LEU A 91 5.76 -5.15 -7.07
CA LEU A 91 7.14 -5.56 -6.88
C LEU A 91 7.89 -4.59 -5.96
N VAL A 92 7.74 -3.28 -6.19
CA VAL A 92 8.32 -2.26 -5.31
C VAL A 92 7.80 -2.42 -3.89
N THR A 93 6.49 -2.64 -3.71
CA THR A 93 5.92 -2.88 -2.38
C THR A 93 6.48 -4.13 -1.72
N ALA A 94 6.63 -5.22 -2.46
CA ALA A 94 7.23 -6.44 -1.93
C ALA A 94 8.68 -6.20 -1.48
N LEU A 95 9.51 -5.55 -2.30
CA LEU A 95 10.90 -5.23 -1.96
C LEU A 95 11.02 -4.32 -0.73
N THR A 96 10.16 -3.31 -0.63
CA THR A 96 10.11 -2.41 0.54
C THR A 96 9.71 -3.16 1.81
N LEU A 97 8.72 -4.06 1.73
CA LEU A 97 8.31 -4.87 2.87
C LEU A 97 9.40 -5.86 3.29
N VAL A 98 10.04 -6.56 2.34
CA VAL A 98 11.14 -7.49 2.66
C VAL A 98 12.31 -6.75 3.31
N SER A 99 12.74 -5.63 2.74
CA SER A 99 13.82 -4.82 3.34
C SER A 99 13.44 -4.30 4.73
N GLY A 100 12.18 -3.87 4.93
CA GLY A 100 11.67 -3.43 6.22
C GLY A 100 11.64 -4.54 7.27
N LEU A 101 11.22 -5.76 6.90
CA LEU A 101 11.23 -6.92 7.79
C LEU A 101 12.64 -7.32 8.22
N VAL A 102 13.61 -7.31 7.29
CA VAL A 102 15.01 -7.61 7.60
C VAL A 102 15.57 -6.54 8.55
N LEU A 103 15.34 -5.26 8.28
CA LEU A 103 15.74 -4.17 9.18
C LEU A 103 15.07 -4.26 10.54
N GLY A 104 13.78 -4.60 10.60
CA GLY A 104 13.03 -4.85 11.83
C GLY A 104 13.61 -6.01 12.65
N GLY A 105 14.08 -7.08 11.98
CA GLY A 105 14.79 -8.18 12.63
C GLY A 105 16.13 -7.75 13.24
N VAL A 106 16.93 -6.97 12.52
CA VAL A 106 18.17 -6.38 13.04
C VAL A 106 17.89 -5.46 14.23
N TRP A 107 16.85 -4.62 14.13
CA TRP A 107 16.38 -3.73 15.19
C TRP A 107 15.95 -4.51 16.45
N TRP A 108 15.26 -5.64 16.27
CA TRP A 108 14.78 -6.49 17.37
C TRP A 108 15.94 -7.18 18.08
N THR A 109 16.83 -7.83 17.31
CA THR A 109 18.00 -8.52 17.85
C THR A 109 18.93 -7.59 18.63
N ALA A 110 19.16 -6.37 18.14
CA ALA A 110 19.96 -5.35 18.84
C ALA A 110 19.37 -4.95 20.21
N ARG A 111 18.05 -5.06 20.40
CA ARG A 111 17.37 -4.79 21.68
C ARG A 111 17.28 -6.00 22.59
N SER A 112 17.19 -7.21 22.03
CA SER A 112 17.09 -8.45 22.81
C SER A 112 18.43 -8.97 23.31
N SER A 113 19.53 -8.71 22.60
CA SER A 113 20.89 -9.14 22.98
C SER A 113 21.90 -8.00 22.91
N PRO A 114 22.04 -7.18 23.97
CA PRO A 114 22.95 -6.03 23.97
C PRO A 114 24.43 -6.38 23.82
N ARG A 115 24.80 -7.64 24.09
CA ARG A 115 26.20 -8.11 24.08
C ARG A 115 26.80 -8.25 22.68
N THR A 116 25.97 -8.26 21.65
CA THR A 116 26.38 -8.30 20.24
C THR A 116 25.55 -7.28 19.49
N MET A 117 26.08 -6.07 19.26
CA MET A 117 25.42 -5.12 18.37
C MET A 117 25.69 -5.54 16.92
N PRO A 118 24.69 -6.05 16.18
CA PRO A 118 24.87 -6.34 14.77
C PRO A 118 25.21 -5.05 14.03
N ALA A 119 26.15 -5.11 13.08
CA ALA A 119 26.48 -3.98 12.23
C ALA A 119 25.21 -3.51 11.49
N TYR A 120 24.89 -2.22 11.60
CA TYR A 120 23.71 -1.67 10.93
C TYR A 120 23.88 -1.75 9.41
N PRO A 121 22.96 -2.39 8.67
CA PRO A 121 23.12 -2.60 7.24
C PRO A 121 22.75 -1.34 6.45
N ALA A 122 23.71 -0.42 6.29
CA ALA A 122 23.52 0.90 5.68
C ALA A 122 22.94 0.82 4.26
N VAL A 123 23.44 -0.10 3.43
CA VAL A 123 22.94 -0.30 2.05
C VAL A 123 21.48 -0.73 2.06
N LEU A 124 21.11 -1.68 2.92
CA LEU A 124 19.73 -2.14 3.05
C LEU A 124 18.80 -1.03 3.53
N SER A 125 19.27 -0.19 4.47
CA SER A 125 18.55 0.99 4.92
C SER A 125 18.32 1.99 3.78
N ALA A 126 19.31 2.22 2.93
CA ALA A 126 19.19 3.09 1.76
C ALA A 126 18.18 2.52 0.75
N VAL A 127 18.25 1.21 0.48
CA VAL A 127 17.28 0.50 -0.39
C VAL A 127 15.87 0.63 0.17
N HIS A 128 15.67 0.45 1.46
CA HIS A 128 14.37 0.59 2.11
C HIS A 128 13.82 2.02 1.97
N ASN A 129 14.65 3.03 2.25
CA ASN A 129 14.23 4.43 2.17
C ASN A 129 13.86 4.84 0.74
N ILE A 130 14.68 4.49 -0.25
CA ILE A 130 14.40 4.75 -1.68
C ILE A 130 13.15 3.97 -2.10
N GLY A 131 13.06 2.70 -1.74
CA GLY A 131 11.91 1.84 -2.01
C GLY A 131 10.60 2.40 -1.45
N SER A 132 10.62 2.98 -0.25
CA SER A 132 9.47 3.64 0.37
C SER A 132 9.00 4.87 -0.42
N MET A 133 9.94 5.67 -0.95
CA MET A 133 9.58 6.81 -1.81
C MET A 133 8.97 6.35 -3.15
N LEU A 134 9.57 5.33 -3.77
CA LEU A 134 9.05 4.73 -4.99
C LEU A 134 7.68 4.09 -4.77
N LEU A 135 7.48 3.43 -3.64
CA LEU A 135 6.18 2.85 -3.24
C LEU A 135 5.10 3.93 -3.21
N ILE A 136 5.36 5.05 -2.54
CA ILE A 136 4.38 6.15 -2.45
C ILE A 136 4.04 6.66 -3.85
N ALA A 137 5.06 6.87 -4.69
CA ALA A 137 4.88 7.37 -6.05
C ALA A 137 4.08 6.39 -6.93
N PHE A 138 4.47 5.11 -6.98
CA PHE A 138 3.85 4.12 -7.87
C PHE A 138 2.48 3.67 -7.38
N VAL A 139 2.29 3.48 -6.07
CA VAL A 139 0.96 3.16 -5.53
C VAL A 139 0.02 4.35 -5.71
N GLY A 140 0.49 5.57 -5.45
CA GLY A 140 -0.27 6.80 -5.71
C GLY A 140 -0.66 6.95 -7.18
N ALA A 141 0.28 6.73 -8.10
CA ALA A 141 0.01 6.75 -9.54
C ALA A 141 -0.99 5.66 -9.98
N HIS A 142 -0.85 4.44 -9.44
CA HIS A 142 -1.75 3.32 -9.72
C HIS A 142 -3.18 3.61 -9.25
N LEU A 143 -3.32 4.15 -8.03
CA LEU A 143 -4.59 4.62 -7.50
C LEU A 143 -5.22 5.72 -8.34
N GLY A 144 -4.43 6.77 -8.67
CA GLY A 144 -4.91 7.88 -9.48
C GLY A 144 -5.34 7.44 -10.87
N ALA A 145 -4.68 6.45 -11.46
CA ALA A 145 -5.11 5.81 -12.70
C ALA A 145 -6.43 5.04 -12.52
N ALA A 146 -6.59 4.29 -11.43
CA ALA A 146 -7.80 3.52 -11.13
C ALA A 146 -9.03 4.43 -10.92
N VAL A 147 -8.91 5.53 -10.17
CA VAL A 147 -10.00 6.48 -9.89
C VAL A 147 -10.48 7.19 -11.16
N ARG A 148 -9.56 7.66 -12.02
CA ARG A 148 -9.91 8.36 -13.27
C ARG A 148 -10.70 7.51 -14.27
N ARG A 149 -10.68 6.19 -14.08
CA ARG A 149 -11.35 5.18 -14.90
C ARG A 149 -12.70 4.75 -14.37
N ASP A 150 -13.16 5.30 -13.24
CA ASP A 150 -14.46 4.97 -12.71
C ASP A 150 -15.56 5.82 -13.40
N PRO A 151 -16.39 5.25 -14.29
CA PRO A 151 -17.50 5.97 -14.89
C PRO A 151 -18.58 6.36 -13.86
N ALA A 152 -18.61 5.75 -12.67
CA ALA A 152 -19.53 6.15 -11.60
C ALA A 152 -19.19 7.53 -11.00
N ALA A 153 -17.90 7.88 -10.94
CA ALA A 153 -17.43 9.21 -10.52
C ALA A 153 -17.75 10.32 -11.55
N ARG A 154 -18.11 9.94 -12.78
CA ARG A 154 -18.46 10.87 -13.88
C ARG A 154 -19.95 11.17 -14.00
N ARG A 155 -20.81 10.58 -13.15
CA ARG A 155 -22.26 10.86 -13.20
C ARG A 155 -22.58 12.07 -12.31
N PRO A 156 -23.04 13.20 -12.89
CA PRO A 156 -23.51 14.33 -12.11
C PRO A 156 -24.71 13.91 -11.24
N SER A 157 -24.74 14.41 -10.01
CA SER A 157 -25.80 14.21 -9.00
C SER A 157 -27.21 14.67 -9.43
N SER A 158 -27.35 15.31 -10.59
CA SER A 158 -28.62 15.78 -11.15
C SER A 158 -29.56 14.65 -11.62
N ALA A 159 -29.06 13.43 -11.86
CA ALA A 159 -29.91 12.30 -12.28
C ALA A 159 -30.64 11.58 -11.11
N ARG A 160 -30.43 12.00 -9.85
CA ARG A 160 -30.99 11.33 -8.66
C ARG A 160 -32.25 12.00 -8.09
N ARG A 161 -32.70 13.13 -8.64
CA ARG A 161 -33.97 13.78 -8.28
C ARG A 161 -34.82 14.01 -9.53
N ALA A 162 -35.58 13.00 -9.92
CA ALA A 162 -36.88 13.21 -10.52
C ALA A 162 -37.87 12.36 -9.73
N PRO A 163 -38.57 12.91 -8.73
CA PRO A 163 -39.81 12.31 -8.26
C PRO A 163 -40.79 12.33 -9.43
N GLY A 164 -41.34 11.16 -9.77
CA GLY A 164 -42.31 11.03 -10.83
C GLY A 164 -43.49 11.97 -10.61
N SER A 165 -43.77 12.78 -11.62
CA SER A 165 -45.09 13.36 -11.85
C SER A 165 -46.02 12.23 -12.33
N GLY A 166 -46.71 11.59 -11.39
CA GLY A 166 -48.09 11.11 -11.63
C GLY A 166 -48.99 12.17 -10.99
N GLY A 167 -49.98 12.74 -11.66
CA GLY A 167 -50.92 12.13 -12.59
C GLY A 167 -52.28 12.39 -11.99
#